data_AF-A0A1V5REQ9-F1
#
_entry.id   AF-A0A1V5REQ9-F1
#
_cell.length_a   1.000
_cell.length_b   1.000
_cell.length_c   1.000
_cell.angle_alpha   90.00
_cell.angle_beta   90.00
_cell.angle_gamma   90.00
#
_symmetry.space_group_name_H-M   'P 1'
#
loop_
_entity.id
_entity.type
_entity.pdbx_description
1 polymer ?
#
loop_
_entity_poly.entity_id
_entity_poly.type
_entity_poly.pdbx_seq_one_letter_code
_entity_poly.pdbx_strand_id
1 'polypeptide(L)'
;MVSRRKDNEDPSSRRPPATTQDGRDRQLIAAAYDLAEKQIADGSVSAQVLTHFLRLDIEKTKLERAKLQGEVKVLNSRAEQIDSGKRMEELYGSAIEAMRMYQGGAPEEEYYDD
;
A
#
# COMPACT_ATOMS: atom_id res chain seq x y z
N MET A 1 -45.23 -25.58 -29.12
CA MET A 1 -43.85 -25.78 -28.65
C MET A 1 -43.09 -24.49 -28.88
N VAL A 2 -42.83 -23.71 -27.82
CA VAL A 2 -41.98 -22.51 -27.93
C VAL A 2 -40.68 -22.83 -27.22
N SER A 3 -39.61 -22.92 -28.01
CA SER A 3 -38.28 -23.24 -27.54
C SER A 3 -37.73 -22.02 -26.78
N ARG A 4 -37.43 -22.21 -25.49
CA ARG A 4 -36.73 -21.21 -24.67
C ARG A 4 -35.30 -21.12 -25.21
N ARG A 5 -34.94 -19.98 -25.81
CA ARG A 5 -33.54 -19.68 -26.17
C ARG A 5 -32.72 -19.71 -24.88
N LYS A 6 -31.69 -20.55 -24.88
CA LYS A 6 -30.71 -20.66 -23.82
C LYS A 6 -29.69 -19.56 -24.10
N ASP A 7 -29.76 -18.47 -23.36
CA ASP A 7 -28.74 -17.43 -23.44
C ASP A 7 -27.39 -18.06 -23.04
N ASN A 8 -26.39 -17.89 -23.91
CA ASN A 8 -25.02 -18.32 -23.66
C ASN A 8 -24.46 -17.47 -22.51
N GLU A 9 -24.61 -17.94 -21.28
CA GLU A 9 -23.75 -17.50 -20.19
C GLU A 9 -22.37 -18.11 -20.42
N ASP A 10 -21.42 -17.30 -20.89
CA ASP A 10 -20.00 -17.63 -20.77
C ASP A 10 -19.74 -18.06 -19.32
N PRO A 11 -19.06 -19.19 -19.07
CA PRO A 11 -18.69 -19.60 -17.73
C PRO A 11 -17.54 -18.69 -17.27
N SER A 12 -17.84 -17.43 -16.97
CA SER A 12 -16.95 -16.62 -16.16
C SER A 12 -16.87 -17.35 -14.83
N SER A 13 -15.73 -18.01 -14.62
CA SER A 13 -15.41 -18.76 -13.42
C SER A 13 -15.84 -17.94 -12.22
N ARG A 14 -16.94 -18.34 -11.56
CA ARG A 14 -17.46 -17.65 -10.37
C ARG A 14 -16.35 -17.72 -9.33
N ARG A 15 -15.61 -16.62 -9.20
CA ARG A 15 -14.53 -16.51 -8.23
C ARG A 15 -15.14 -16.75 -6.85
N PRO A 16 -14.48 -17.55 -5.98
CA PRO A 16 -14.97 -17.73 -4.63
C PRO A 16 -15.11 -16.36 -3.94
N PRO A 17 -16.15 -16.17 -3.11
CA PRO A 17 -16.35 -14.90 -2.42
C PRO A 17 -15.15 -14.58 -1.52
N ALA A 18 -14.83 -13.30 -1.41
CA ALA A 18 -13.73 -12.85 -0.56
C ALA A 18 -14.00 -13.18 0.92
N THR A 19 -12.96 -13.60 1.62
CA THR A 19 -12.99 -13.91 3.06
C THR A 19 -12.59 -12.73 3.93
N THR A 20 -12.14 -11.63 3.33
CA THR A 20 -11.73 -10.39 4.00
C THR A 20 -12.41 -9.18 3.35
N GLN A 21 -12.52 -8.08 4.10
CA GLN A 21 -13.10 -6.83 3.60
C GLN A 21 -12.31 -6.28 2.40
N ASP A 22 -10.99 -6.17 2.52
CA ASP A 22 -10.12 -5.75 1.42
C ASP A 22 -10.25 -6.64 0.17
N GLY A 23 -10.41 -7.95 0.39
CA GLY A 23 -10.64 -8.89 -0.69
C GLY A 23 -11.95 -8.62 -1.41
N ARG A 24 -13.00 -8.24 -0.66
CA ARG A 24 -14.31 -7.92 -1.21
C ARG A 24 -14.26 -6.65 -2.04
N ASP A 25 -13.56 -5.63 -1.56
CA ASP A 25 -13.37 -4.37 -2.28
C ASP A 25 -12.64 -4.60 -3.61
N ARG A 26 -11.57 -5.41 -3.59
CA ARG A 26 -10.85 -5.79 -4.83
C ARG A 26 -11.73 -6.55 -5.82
N GLN A 27 -12.61 -7.43 -5.34
CA GLN A 27 -13.57 -8.14 -6.20
C GLN A 27 -14.55 -7.17 -6.86
N LEU A 28 -15.08 -6.21 -6.11
CA LEU A 28 -16.01 -5.19 -6.63
C LEU A 28 -15.32 -4.29 -7.64
N ILE A 29 -14.08 -3.87 -7.36
CA ILE A 29 -13.26 -3.09 -8.30
C ILE A 29 -13.08 -3.88 -9.60
N ALA A 30 -12.65 -5.15 -9.53
CA ALA A 30 -12.47 -5.97 -10.72
C ALA A 30 -13.76 -6.07 -11.57
N ALA A 31 -14.90 -6.35 -10.93
CA ALA A 31 -16.17 -6.41 -11.63
C ALA A 31 -16.58 -5.07 -12.28
N ALA A 32 -16.27 -3.94 -11.64
CA ALA A 32 -16.52 -2.62 -12.21
C ALA A 32 -15.63 -2.33 -13.43
N TYR A 33 -14.37 -2.78 -13.41
CA TYR A 33 -13.47 -2.68 -14.56
C TYR A 33 -13.96 -3.52 -15.74
N ASP A 34 -14.32 -4.79 -15.50
CA ASP A 34 -14.84 -5.69 -16.54
C ASP A 34 -16.11 -5.11 -17.20
N LEU A 35 -16.98 -4.48 -16.39
CA LEU A 35 -18.19 -3.83 -16.89
C LEU A 35 -17.86 -2.57 -17.70
N ALA A 36 -16.94 -1.75 -17.22
CA ALA A 36 -16.50 -0.56 -17.95
C ALA A 36 -15.85 -0.90 -19.29
N GLU A 37 -15.02 -1.95 -19.34
CA GLU A 37 -14.40 -2.43 -20.58
C GLU A 37 -15.45 -2.80 -21.63
N LYS A 38 -16.46 -3.59 -21.24
CA LYS A 38 -17.59 -3.95 -22.11
C LYS A 38 -18.34 -2.72 -22.61
N GLN A 39 -18.68 -1.79 -21.70
CA GLN A 39 -19.40 -0.57 -22.08
C GLN A 39 -18.59 0.36 -22.99
N ILE A 40 -17.27 0.41 -22.82
CA ILE A 40 -16.37 1.20 -23.68
C ILE A 40 -16.32 0.57 -25.08
N ALA A 41 -16.16 -0.76 -25.17
CA ALA A 41 -16.15 -1.48 -26.44
C ALA A 41 -17.49 -1.34 -27.20
N ASP A 42 -18.61 -1.39 -26.48
CA ASP A 42 -19.96 -1.26 -27.04
C ASP A 42 -20.35 0.21 -27.31
N GLY A 43 -19.55 1.19 -26.85
CA GLY A 43 -19.82 2.62 -26.98
C GLY A 43 -20.99 3.14 -26.12
N SER A 44 -21.45 2.37 -25.14
CA SER A 44 -22.59 2.70 -24.25
C SER A 44 -22.15 3.30 -22.90
N VAL A 45 -20.85 3.47 -22.70
CA VAL A 45 -20.27 3.96 -21.44
C VAL A 45 -20.71 5.40 -21.12
N SER A 46 -20.87 5.70 -19.83
CA SER A 46 -21.14 7.07 -19.39
C SER A 46 -19.90 7.96 -19.57
N ALA A 47 -20.14 9.25 -19.83
CA ALA A 47 -19.06 10.24 -20.00
C ALA A 47 -18.16 10.36 -18.75
N GLN A 48 -18.70 10.17 -17.56
CA GLN A 48 -17.93 10.22 -16.30
C GLN A 48 -16.94 9.06 -16.20
N VAL A 49 -17.38 7.84 -16.55
CA VAL A 49 -16.52 6.64 -16.52
C VAL A 49 -15.42 6.78 -17.58
N LEU A 50 -15.77 7.19 -18.79
CA LEU A 50 -14.80 7.41 -19.86
C LEU A 50 -13.76 8.47 -19.47
N THR A 51 -14.21 9.59 -18.89
CA THR A 51 -13.30 10.66 -18.42
C THR A 51 -12.36 10.17 -17.32
N HIS A 52 -12.84 9.33 -16.41
CA HIS A 52 -12.00 8.75 -15.36
C HIS A 52 -10.83 7.94 -15.95
N PHE A 53 -11.11 7.05 -16.91
CA PHE A 53 -10.08 6.24 -17.57
C PHE A 53 -9.13 7.08 -18.42
N LEU A 54 -9.64 8.07 -19.15
CA LEU A 54 -8.78 8.98 -19.93
C LEU A 54 -7.86 9.81 -19.03
N ARG A 55 -8.29 10.18 -17.81
CA ARG A 55 -7.46 10.90 -16.85
C ARG A 55 -6.36 10.03 -16.24
N LEU A 56 -6.63 8.75 -15.99
CA LEU A 56 -5.64 7.80 -15.47
C LEU A 56 -4.43 7.64 -16.42
N ASP A 57 -4.67 7.77 -17.73
CA ASP A 57 -3.67 7.52 -18.76
C ASP A 57 -2.76 8.74 -19.05
N ILE A 58 -3.08 9.90 -18.46
CA ILE A 58 -2.31 11.13 -18.70
C ILE A 58 -0.94 11.01 -18.01
N GLU A 59 0.12 11.39 -18.72
CA GLU A 59 1.51 11.45 -18.22
C GLU A 59 1.68 12.14 -16.86
N LYS A 60 0.78 13.07 -16.51
CA LYS A 60 0.72 13.71 -15.19
C LYS A 60 0.52 12.70 -14.05
N THR A 61 -0.32 11.69 -14.23
CA THR A 61 -0.57 10.64 -13.24
C THR A 61 0.66 9.74 -13.05
N LYS A 62 1.43 9.50 -14.12
CA LYS A 62 2.72 8.78 -14.02
C LYS A 62 3.75 9.59 -13.23
N LEU A 63 3.86 10.88 -13.53
CA LEU A 63 4.77 11.78 -12.82
C LEU A 63 4.39 11.95 -11.35
N GLU A 64 3.10 12.09 -11.06
CA GLU A 64 2.58 12.18 -9.69
C GLU A 64 2.83 10.90 -8.90
N ARG A 65 2.61 9.73 -9.52
CA ARG A 65 2.95 8.44 -8.91
C ARG A 65 4.46 8.31 -8.65
N ALA A 66 5.30 8.72 -9.59
CA ALA A 66 6.75 8.71 -9.40
C ALA A 66 7.19 9.66 -8.27
N LYS A 67 6.56 10.84 -8.16
CA LYS A 67 6.79 11.78 -7.07
C LYS A 67 6.40 11.16 -5.72
N LEU A 68 5.21 10.56 -5.62
CA LEU A 68 4.77 9.86 -4.40
C LEU A 68 5.71 8.71 -4.01
N GLN A 69 6.20 7.93 -4.99
CA GLN A 69 7.21 6.89 -4.73
C GLN A 69 8.52 7.47 -4.21
N GLY A 70 8.96 8.61 -4.77
CA GLY A 70 10.13 9.35 -4.30
C GLY A 70 9.97 9.84 -2.86
N GLU A 71 8.81 10.41 -2.54
CA GLU A 71 8.48 10.87 -1.18
C GLU A 71 8.47 9.72 -0.18
N VAL A 72 7.85 8.58 -0.52
CA VAL A 72 7.89 7.36 0.32
C VAL A 72 9.34 6.90 0.55
N LYS A 73 10.18 6.90 -0.48
CA LYS A 73 11.59 6.53 -0.35
C LYS A 73 12.34 7.46 0.60
N VAL A 74 12.14 8.77 0.48
CA VAL A 74 12.77 9.77 1.37
C VAL A 74 12.30 9.59 2.80
N LEU A 75 11.00 9.36 3.02
CA LEU A 75 10.44 9.11 4.34
C LEU A 75 11.02 7.84 4.97
N ASN A 76 11.14 6.76 4.21
CA ASN A 76 11.75 5.51 4.69
C ASN A 76 13.22 5.72 5.06
N SER A 77 14.00 6.40 4.22
CA SER A 77 15.41 6.69 4.53
C SER A 77 15.56 7.62 5.75
N ARG A 78 14.61 8.52 6.00
CA ARG A 78 14.59 9.33 7.25
C ARG A 78 14.24 8.47 8.46
N ALA A 79 13.27 7.57 8.33
CA ALA A 79 12.91 6.63 9.38
C ALA A 79 14.10 5.73 9.76
N GLU A 80 14.81 5.19 8.76
CA GLU A 80 16.03 4.39 8.94
C GLU A 80 17.15 5.20 9.62
N GLN A 81 17.33 6.47 9.26
CA GLN A 81 18.32 7.34 9.90
C GLN A 81 17.99 7.58 11.38
N ILE A 82 16.73 7.88 11.70
CA ILE A 82 16.29 8.08 13.09
C ILE A 82 16.51 6.80 13.92
N ASP A 83 16.13 5.66 13.35
CA ASP A 83 16.29 4.35 13.97
C ASP A 83 17.77 3.97 14.14
N SER A 84 18.62 4.33 13.17
CA SER A 84 20.07 4.18 13.29
C SER A 84 20.68 5.07 14.38
N GLY A 85 20.16 6.29 14.55
CA GLY A 85 20.56 7.21 15.61
C GLY A 85 20.33 6.60 16.99
N LYS A 86 19.12 6.06 17.23
CA LYS A 86 18.78 5.38 18.49
C LYS A 86 19.72 4.21 18.79
N ARG A 87 19.99 3.34 17.80
CA ARG A 87 20.95 2.23 17.97
C ARG A 87 22.35 2.71 18.30
N MET A 88 22.80 3.81 17.70
CA MET A 88 24.11 4.39 18.02
C MET A 88 24.13 4.95 19.44
N GLU A 89 23.07 5.65 19.87
CA GLU A 89 22.94 6.15 21.25
C GLU A 89 23.04 5.01 22.27
N GLU A 90 22.31 3.90 22.06
CA GLU A 90 22.36 2.70 22.89
C GLU A 90 23.77 2.08 22.92
N LEU A 91 24.43 1.98 21.75
CA LEU A 91 25.77 1.42 21.64
C LEU A 91 26.83 2.31 22.32
N TYR A 92 26.71 3.64 22.21
CA TYR A 92 27.60 4.57 22.92
C TYR A 92 27.36 4.55 24.42
N GLY A 93 26.10 4.50 24.86
CA GLY A 93 25.75 4.37 26.28
C GLY A 93 26.37 3.11 26.90
N SER A 94 26.14 1.96 26.28
CA SER A 94 26.72 0.69 26.73
C SER A 94 28.25 0.66 26.69
N ALA A 95 28.89 1.27 25.69
CA ALA A 95 30.35 1.37 25.62
C ALA A 95 30.93 2.24 26.75
N ILE A 96 30.30 3.38 27.06
CA ILE A 96 30.71 4.27 28.16
C ILE A 96 30.54 3.55 29.50
N GLU A 97 29.43 2.87 29.71
CA GLU A 97 29.16 2.07 30.91
C GLU A 97 30.23 0.98 31.10
N ALA A 98 30.53 0.21 30.05
CA ALA A 98 31.56 -0.83 30.09
C ALA A 98 32.96 -0.27 30.42
N MET A 99 33.31 0.91 29.88
CA MET A 99 34.57 1.59 30.21
C MET A 99 34.62 2.07 31.67
N ARG A 100 33.50 2.58 32.20
CA ARG A 100 33.38 2.99 33.61
C ARG A 100 33.52 1.79 34.56
N MET A 101 32.85 0.68 34.27
CA MET A 101 32.97 -0.55 35.05
C MET A 101 34.41 -1.08 35.06
N TYR A 102 35.10 -1.04 33.92
CA TYR A 102 36.50 -1.46 33.83
C TYR A 102 37.45 -0.58 34.65
N GLN A 103 37.15 0.71 34.78
CA GLN A 103 37.93 1.65 35.61
C GLN A 103 37.60 1.57 37.12
N GLY A 104 36.70 0.66 37.53
CA GLY A 104 36.30 0.46 38.93
C GLY A 104 35.21 1.41 39.42
N GLY A 105 34.49 2.09 38.52
CA GLY A 105 33.33 2.91 38.87
C GLY A 105 32.09 2.05 39.16
N ALA A 106 31.34 2.39 40.22
CA ALA A 106 30.03 1.79 40.49
C ALA A 106 28.99 2.28 39.46
N PRO A 107 28.02 1.44 39.05
CA PRO A 107 26.96 1.86 38.13
C PRO A 107 26.12 3.00 38.74
N GLU A 108 25.79 4.02 37.93
CA GLU A 108 24.78 5.00 38.30
C GLU A 108 23.41 4.31 38.25
N GLU A 109 22.76 4.17 39.41
CA GLU A 109 21.34 3.82 39.47
C GLU A 109 20.55 4.94 38.78
N GLU A 110 19.96 4.67 37.62
CA GLU A 110 19.04 5.59 36.94
C GLU A 110 17.85 5.87 37.88
N TYR A 111 17.88 7.04 38.53
CA TYR A 111 16.72 7.57 39.24
C TYR A 111 15.70 8.05 38.19
N TYR A 112 14.66 7.26 37.98
CA TYR A 112 13.46 7.75 37.29
C TYR A 112 12.80 8.83 38.16
N ASP A 113 12.84 10.07 37.71
CA ASP A 113 12.02 11.16 38.27
C ASP A 113 10.60 10.99 37.70
N ASP A 114 9.64 10.69 38.58
CA ASP A 114 8.20 10.45 38.30
C ASP A 114 7.48 11.75 37.90
#